data_AF-A0A323UZ28-F1
#
_entry.id   AF-A0A323UZ28-F1
#
_cell.length_a   1.000
_cell.length_b   1.000
_cell.length_c   1.000
_cell.angle_alpha   90.00
_cell.angle_beta   90.00
_cell.angle_gamma   90.00
#
_symmetry.space_group_name_H-M   'P 1'
#
loop_
_entity.id
_entity.type
_entity.pdbx_description
1 polymer ?
#
loop_
_entity_poly.entity_id
_entity_poly.type
_entity_poly.pdbx_seq_one_letter_code
_entity_poly.pdbx_strand_id
1 'polypeptide(L)'
;MKNDEGLDFALSLKTGRVVDIRMVERGLACGCVCPNCGAELQARKGRKNRHHFAHHIAGRARPTCDGGRESALHRAARQIIGGWQSLELPALLVHEGRRQGALPGRILSVRRSELPDECGERSPWSNLRVRPDVVFHGEEEQIWCEVKVAHAVDDTKRSRLQGYRVSTLEFDLSQMYRSGDWNLTTLELSLRTDMSIRQWVFHVGEEQLRHRL
;
A
#
# COMPACT_ATOMS: atom_id res chain seq x y z
N MET A 1 -25.24 10.44 -10.72
CA MET A 1 -23.91 10.53 -11.36
C MET A 1 -22.87 10.63 -10.26
N LYS A 2 -22.19 9.54 -9.90
CA LYS A 2 -21.07 9.63 -8.94
C LYS A 2 -19.91 10.34 -9.65
N ASN A 3 -19.45 11.43 -9.06
CA ASN A 3 -18.32 12.19 -9.58
C ASN A 3 -17.08 11.29 -9.53
N ASP A 4 -16.33 11.23 -10.61
CA ASP A 4 -14.93 10.78 -10.62
C ASP A 4 -14.20 11.63 -9.57
N GLU A 5 -14.02 11.09 -8.37
CA GLU A 5 -13.26 11.76 -7.32
C GLU A 5 -11.83 11.91 -7.85
N GLY A 6 -11.42 13.15 -8.14
CA GLY A 6 -10.11 13.41 -8.71
C GLY A 6 -9.00 12.73 -7.90
N LEU A 7 -8.05 12.12 -8.59
CA LEU A 7 -6.98 11.34 -7.98
C LEU A 7 -5.84 12.26 -7.53
N ASP A 8 -5.22 11.95 -6.40
CA ASP A 8 -4.06 12.69 -5.88
C ASP A 8 -2.73 12.15 -6.45
N PHE A 9 -2.73 10.86 -6.81
CA PHE A 9 -1.58 10.15 -7.39
C PHE A 9 -1.91 9.53 -8.74
N ALA A 10 -0.88 9.38 -9.57
CA ALA A 10 -0.97 8.70 -10.87
C ALA A 10 0.31 7.92 -11.18
N LEU A 11 0.26 7.04 -12.17
CA LEU A 11 1.44 6.35 -12.69
C LEU A 11 2.04 7.15 -13.85
N SER A 12 3.32 7.52 -13.77
CA SER A 12 4.02 8.16 -14.89
C SER A 12 4.38 7.12 -15.95
N LEU A 13 3.99 7.36 -17.20
CA LEU A 13 4.37 6.50 -18.33
C LEU A 13 5.87 6.52 -18.60
N LYS A 14 6.55 7.61 -18.26
CA LYS A 14 8.00 7.77 -18.49
C LYS A 14 8.83 6.91 -17.55
N THR A 15 8.44 6.84 -16.28
CA THR A 15 9.26 6.22 -15.23
C THR A 15 8.66 4.92 -14.69
N GLY A 16 7.38 4.65 -14.96
CA GLY A 16 6.65 3.56 -14.31
C GLY A 16 6.46 3.76 -12.80
N ARG A 17 6.72 4.97 -12.28
CA ARG A 17 6.61 5.29 -10.85
C ARG A 17 5.37 6.12 -10.57
N VAL A 18 4.87 5.98 -9.35
CA VAL A 18 3.79 6.82 -8.84
C VAL A 18 4.31 8.25 -8.66
N VAL A 19 3.50 9.21 -9.09
CA VAL A 19 3.77 10.64 -8.99
C VAL A 19 2.60 11.36 -8.35
N ASP A 20 2.92 12.41 -7.60
CA ASP A 20 1.95 13.32 -6.98
C ASP A 20 1.50 14.37 -8.01
N ILE A 21 0.21 14.72 -7.97
CA ILE A 21 -0.34 15.79 -8.81
C ILE A 21 0.47 17.08 -8.72
N ARG A 22 1.05 17.41 -7.57
CA ARG A 22 1.84 18.63 -7.36
C ARG A 22 3.14 18.63 -8.16
N MET A 23 3.71 17.46 -8.48
CA MET A 23 5.03 17.32 -9.11
C MET A 23 5.03 17.22 -10.64
N VAL A 24 3.86 17.09 -11.26
CA VAL A 24 3.76 16.91 -12.73
C VAL A 24 3.45 18.20 -13.48
N GLU A 25 3.61 18.20 -14.80
CA GLU A 25 3.12 19.30 -15.63
C GLU A 25 1.58 19.37 -15.64
N ARG A 26 1.02 20.54 -15.98
CA ARG A 26 -0.44 20.71 -16.10
C ARG A 26 -0.95 20.08 -17.39
N GLY A 27 -2.18 19.55 -17.35
CA GLY A 27 -2.86 19.03 -18.53
C GLY A 27 -2.41 17.63 -18.89
N LEU A 28 -2.45 17.29 -20.18
CA LEU A 28 -2.03 15.97 -20.70
C LEU A 28 -0.51 15.82 -20.76
N ALA A 29 0.23 16.93 -20.70
CA ALA A 29 1.69 16.93 -20.64
C ALA A 29 2.23 16.21 -19.39
N CYS A 30 1.39 15.93 -18.37
CA CYS A 30 1.79 15.10 -17.24
C CYS A 30 2.20 13.67 -17.65
N GLY A 31 1.71 13.16 -18.80
CA GLY A 31 2.06 11.82 -19.30
C GLY A 31 1.73 10.71 -18.29
N CYS A 32 0.57 10.83 -17.62
CA CYS A 32 0.18 9.96 -16.52
C CYS A 32 -1.04 9.10 -16.86
N VAL A 33 -1.12 7.92 -16.25
CA VAL A 33 -2.26 7.00 -16.35
C VAL A 33 -2.82 6.63 -14.98
N CYS A 34 -4.09 6.25 -14.96
CA CYS A 34 -4.78 5.80 -13.76
C CYS A 34 -4.17 4.47 -13.28
N PRO A 35 -3.73 4.37 -12.00
CA PRO A 35 -3.24 3.12 -11.43
C PRO A 35 -4.25 1.97 -11.43
N ASN A 36 -5.55 2.28 -11.46
CA ASN A 36 -6.64 1.31 -11.42
C ASN A 36 -7.04 0.83 -12.83
N CYS A 37 -7.49 1.74 -13.69
CA CYS A 37 -8.05 1.38 -14.99
C CYS A 37 -7.09 1.54 -16.18
N GLY A 38 -5.89 2.08 -15.95
CA GLY A 38 -4.89 2.32 -17.00
C GLY A 38 -5.22 3.46 -17.98
N ALA A 39 -6.36 4.14 -17.83
CA ALA A 39 -6.75 5.22 -18.72
C ALA A 39 -5.87 6.47 -18.53
N GLU A 40 -5.69 7.23 -19.60
CA GLU A 40 -4.95 8.49 -19.61
C GLU A 40 -5.58 9.51 -18.65
N LEU A 41 -4.73 10.23 -17.93
CA LEU A 41 -5.11 11.25 -16.98
C LEU A 41 -4.71 12.65 -17.45
N GLN A 42 -5.54 13.63 -17.11
CA GLN A 42 -5.24 15.04 -17.23
C GLN A 42 -4.96 15.64 -15.85
N ALA A 43 -3.79 16.25 -15.68
CA ALA A 43 -3.45 16.97 -14.45
C ALA A 43 -4.17 18.32 -14.37
N ARG A 44 -5.18 18.42 -13.49
CA ARG A 44 -5.95 19.65 -13.26
C ARG A 44 -5.38 20.41 -12.07
N LYS A 45 -4.68 21.49 -12.37
CA LYS A 45 -4.10 22.41 -11.39
C LYS A 45 -4.83 23.75 -11.45
N GLY A 46 -5.49 24.10 -10.34
CA GLY A 46 -6.26 25.34 -10.23
C GLY A 46 -5.99 26.05 -8.91
N ARG A 47 -6.24 27.36 -8.88
CA ARG A 47 -6.15 28.19 -7.66
C ARG A 47 -7.37 28.04 -6.74
N LYS A 48 -8.53 27.70 -7.31
CA LYS A 48 -9.82 27.57 -6.59
C LYS A 48 -10.19 26.13 -6.25
N ASN A 49 -9.81 25.18 -7.10
CA ASN A 49 -10.09 23.75 -6.91
C ASN A 49 -8.81 23.04 -6.49
N ARG A 50 -8.93 21.98 -5.67
CA ARG A 50 -7.79 21.12 -5.32
C ARG A 50 -7.09 20.64 -6.58
N HIS A 51 -5.77 20.51 -6.50
CA HIS A 51 -5.01 19.85 -7.55
C HIS A 51 -5.41 18.37 -7.59
N HIS A 52 -5.84 17.88 -8.75
CA HIS A 52 -6.17 16.48 -8.92
C HIS A 52 -5.90 16.02 -10.36
N PHE A 53 -5.73 14.73 -10.54
CA PHE A 53 -5.85 14.09 -11.85
C PHE A 53 -7.31 13.78 -12.14
N ALA A 54 -7.73 14.04 -13.37
CA ALA A 54 -9.05 13.64 -13.88
C ALA A 54 -8.85 12.72 -15.07
N HIS A 55 -9.74 11.73 -15.26
CA HIS A 55 -9.70 10.91 -16.46
C HIS A 55 -9.89 11.76 -17.71
N HIS A 56 -8.98 11.61 -18.67
CA HIS A 56 -9.08 12.29 -19.95
C HIS A 56 -10.12 11.58 -20.82
N ILE A 57 -11.09 12.34 -21.32
CA ILE A 57 -12.17 11.83 -22.17
C ILE A 57 -11.99 12.43 -23.56
N ALA A 58 -11.20 11.77 -24.40
CA ALA A 58 -11.04 12.13 -25.81
C ALA A 58 -12.24 11.65 -26.66
N GLY A 59 -13.46 12.12 -26.34
CA GLY A 59 -14.68 11.78 -27.08
C GLY A 59 -15.22 10.35 -26.88
N ARG A 60 -14.72 9.61 -25.87
CA ARG A 60 -15.22 8.27 -25.49
C ARG A 60 -16.20 8.35 -24.31
N ALA A 61 -16.96 7.29 -24.03
CA ALA A 61 -17.75 7.23 -22.80
C ALA A 61 -16.82 7.38 -21.58
N ARG A 62 -17.23 8.17 -20.58
CA ARG A 62 -16.49 8.32 -19.32
C ARG A 62 -16.29 6.94 -18.70
N PRO A 63 -15.06 6.42 -18.58
CA PRO A 63 -14.84 5.19 -17.86
C PRO A 63 -15.33 5.41 -16.44
N THR A 64 -16.27 4.58 -15.96
CA THR A 64 -16.60 4.55 -14.53
C THR A 64 -15.42 3.87 -13.83
N CYS A 65 -14.50 4.69 -13.33
CA CYS A 65 -13.38 4.22 -12.51
C CYS A 65 -13.82 4.26 -11.05
N ASP A 66 -14.43 3.16 -10.58
CA ASP A 66 -14.75 3.02 -9.16
C ASP A 66 -13.47 2.65 -8.39
N GLY A 67 -13.25 3.26 -7.22
CA GLY A 67 -12.05 2.99 -6.40
C GLY A 67 -10.71 3.50 -6.96
N GLY A 68 -10.71 4.40 -7.95
CA GLY A 68 -9.48 4.93 -8.54
C GLY A 68 -8.56 5.64 -7.53
N ARG A 69 -9.16 6.41 -6.61
CA ARG A 69 -8.45 7.17 -5.57
C ARG A 69 -7.86 6.26 -4.48
N GLU A 70 -8.60 5.24 -4.07
CA GLU A 70 -8.12 4.17 -3.19
C GLU A 70 -6.93 3.43 -3.81
N SER A 71 -7.10 2.95 -5.04
CA SER A 71 -6.05 2.21 -5.78
C SER A 71 -4.78 3.05 -5.96
N ALA A 72 -4.95 4.36 -6.19
CA ALA A 72 -3.82 5.28 -6.33
C ALA A 72 -3.06 5.47 -5.01
N LEU A 73 -3.74 5.65 -3.89
CA LEU A 73 -3.12 5.72 -2.56
C LEU A 73 -2.44 4.39 -2.18
N HIS A 74 -3.12 3.27 -2.43
CA HIS A 74 -2.61 1.92 -2.19
C HIS A 74 -1.30 1.68 -2.94
N ARG A 75 -1.29 1.96 -4.25
CA ARG A 75 -0.09 1.80 -5.09
C ARG A 75 1.04 2.75 -4.70
N ALA A 76 0.71 4.00 -4.33
CA ALA A 76 1.71 4.94 -3.84
C ALA A 76 2.42 4.40 -2.59
N ALA A 77 1.65 3.91 -1.62
CA ALA A 77 2.18 3.35 -0.39
C ALA A 77 3.06 2.12 -0.64
N ARG A 78 2.63 1.20 -1.50
CA ARG A 78 3.45 0.04 -1.89
C ARG A 78 4.81 0.43 -2.43
N GLN A 79 4.87 1.38 -3.37
CA GLN A 79 6.14 1.80 -3.98
C GLN A 79 7.06 2.49 -2.98
N ILE A 80 6.50 3.27 -2.04
CA ILE A 80 7.28 3.89 -0.95
C ILE A 80 7.85 2.81 -0.04
N ILE A 81 6.99 1.92 0.48
CA ILE A 81 7.39 0.83 1.39
C ILE A 81 8.43 -0.07 0.71
N GLY A 82 8.19 -0.47 -0.54
CA GLY A 82 9.12 -1.29 -1.32
C GLY A 82 10.48 -0.63 -1.56
N GLY A 83 10.62 0.68 -1.39
CA GLY A 83 11.91 1.39 -1.47
C GLY A 83 12.73 1.38 -0.18
N TRP A 84 12.24 0.77 0.90
CA TRP A 84 12.89 0.84 2.21
C TRP A 84 14.09 -0.10 2.34
N GLN A 85 15.16 0.40 2.97
CA GLN A 85 16.37 -0.35 3.33
C GLN A 85 16.32 -0.91 4.75
N SER A 86 15.37 -0.44 5.56
CA SER A 86 15.09 -0.95 6.88
C SER A 86 13.60 -0.83 7.19
N LEU A 87 13.10 -1.76 7.99
CA LEU A 87 11.71 -1.80 8.43
C LEU A 87 11.69 -1.93 9.96
N GLU A 88 11.05 -0.98 10.64
CA GLU A 88 10.79 -1.10 12.07
C GLU A 88 9.55 -1.97 12.30
N LEU A 89 9.79 -3.14 12.89
CA LEU A 89 8.79 -4.13 13.24
C LEU A 89 8.21 -3.82 14.63
N PRO A 90 6.88 -3.74 14.77
CA PRO A 90 6.26 -3.50 16.06
C PRO A 90 6.46 -4.71 16.99
N ALA A 91 6.39 -4.46 18.29
CA ALA A 91 6.36 -5.54 19.28
C ALA A 91 5.15 -6.45 19.04
N LEU A 92 5.34 -7.75 19.21
CA LEU A 92 4.22 -8.70 19.26
C LEU A 92 3.77 -8.80 20.72
N LEU A 93 2.52 -8.48 20.99
CA LEU A 93 1.91 -8.62 22.31
C LEU A 93 0.83 -9.68 22.27
N VAL A 94 0.95 -10.68 23.14
CA VAL A 94 0.00 -11.79 23.25
C VAL A 94 -0.60 -11.78 24.65
N HIS A 95 -1.92 -11.87 24.72
CA HIS A 95 -2.67 -11.90 25.96
C HIS A 95 -3.47 -13.20 26.05
N GLU A 96 -3.38 -13.88 27.20
CA GLU A 96 -4.16 -15.07 27.52
C GLU A 96 -4.68 -14.96 28.97
N GLY A 97 -5.96 -14.62 29.10
CA GLY A 97 -6.55 -14.28 30.41
C GLY A 97 -5.83 -13.10 31.07
N ARG A 98 -5.19 -13.35 32.22
CA ARG A 98 -4.37 -12.35 32.95
C ARG A 98 -2.88 -12.41 32.62
N ARG A 99 -2.44 -13.40 31.85
CA ARG A 99 -1.03 -13.57 31.47
C ARG A 99 -0.78 -12.83 30.16
N GLN A 100 0.42 -12.25 30.06
CA GLN A 100 0.86 -11.55 28.85
C GLN A 100 2.27 -12.00 28.48
N GLY A 101 2.50 -12.13 27.18
CA GLY A 101 3.78 -12.43 26.58
C GLY A 101 4.10 -11.35 25.56
N ALA A 102 5.38 -11.05 25.39
CA ALA A 102 5.82 -10.09 24.40
C ALA A 102 7.06 -10.58 23.65
N LEU A 103 7.11 -10.34 22.35
CA LEU A 103 8.35 -10.23 21.61
C LEU A 103 8.61 -8.74 21.36
N PRO A 104 9.78 -8.20 21.76
CA PRO A 104 10.07 -6.79 21.56
C PRO A 104 10.11 -6.45 20.06
N GLY A 105 9.70 -5.23 19.74
CA GLY A 105 9.88 -4.67 18.41
C GLY A 105 11.37 -4.54 18.08
N ARG A 106 11.69 -4.52 16.79
CA ARG A 106 13.08 -4.40 16.32
C ARG A 106 13.14 -3.83 14.91
N ILE A 107 14.33 -3.42 14.50
CA ILE A 107 14.58 -3.01 13.13
C ILE A 107 15.06 -4.22 12.32
N LEU A 108 14.37 -4.50 11.22
CA LEU A 108 14.81 -5.42 10.18
C LEU A 108 15.67 -4.67 9.17
N SER A 109 16.90 -5.12 8.98
CA SER A 109 17.74 -4.68 7.85
C SER A 109 17.27 -5.38 6.57
N VAL A 110 16.81 -4.60 5.58
CA VAL A 110 16.29 -5.13 4.33
C VAL A 110 17.44 -5.36 3.35
N ARG A 111 17.64 -6.63 2.95
CA ARG A 111 18.61 -7.00 1.91
C ARG A 111 18.02 -6.83 0.52
N ARG A 112 16.75 -7.18 0.36
CA ARG A 112 15.98 -7.06 -0.88
C ARG A 112 14.52 -6.81 -0.57
N SER A 113 13.86 -6.05 -1.42
CA SER A 113 12.40 -5.91 -1.44
C SER A 113 11.85 -6.33 -2.80
N GLU A 114 10.60 -6.80 -2.82
CA GLU A 114 9.85 -7.12 -4.04
C GLU A 114 8.44 -6.54 -3.95
N LEU A 115 7.90 -6.18 -5.13
CA LEU A 115 6.51 -5.81 -5.33
C LEU A 115 5.87 -6.92 -6.18
N PRO A 116 5.23 -7.93 -5.55
CA PRO A 116 4.75 -9.13 -6.26
C PRO A 116 3.82 -8.85 -7.44
N ASP A 117 3.02 -7.78 -7.39
CA ASP A 117 2.12 -7.38 -8.48
C ASP A 117 2.84 -6.68 -9.64
N GLU A 118 4.07 -6.21 -9.43
CA GLU A 118 4.93 -5.68 -10.48
C GLU A 118 5.87 -6.76 -11.05
N CYS A 119 5.88 -7.96 -10.46
CA CYS A 119 6.62 -9.09 -10.98
C CYS A 119 5.86 -9.75 -12.15
N GLY A 120 6.59 -10.12 -13.20
CA GLY A 120 6.01 -10.78 -14.37
C GLY A 120 5.42 -12.17 -14.08
N GLU A 121 4.71 -12.73 -15.05
CA GLU A 121 3.99 -14.02 -14.95
C GLU A 121 4.89 -15.23 -14.59
N ARG A 122 6.20 -15.12 -14.84
CA ARG A 122 7.19 -16.15 -14.51
C ARG A 122 7.76 -16.04 -13.08
N SER A 123 7.27 -15.09 -12.28
CA SER A 123 7.75 -14.91 -10.91
C SER A 123 7.20 -15.99 -9.95
N PRO A 124 7.88 -16.27 -8.83
CA PRO A 124 7.37 -17.20 -7.81
C PRO A 124 5.99 -16.80 -7.28
N TRP A 125 5.67 -15.51 -7.33
CA TRP A 125 4.41 -14.92 -6.89
C TRP A 125 3.22 -15.30 -7.77
N SER A 126 3.45 -15.75 -9.02
CA SER A 126 2.35 -16.07 -9.94
C SER A 126 1.53 -17.29 -9.52
N ASN A 127 2.13 -18.21 -8.76
CA ASN A 127 1.47 -19.42 -8.27
C ASN A 127 0.70 -19.20 -6.95
N LEU A 128 0.84 -18.05 -6.30
CA LEU A 128 0.14 -17.77 -5.05
C LEU A 128 -1.33 -17.41 -5.31
N ARG A 129 -2.23 -17.98 -4.49
CA ARG A 129 -3.66 -17.63 -4.51
C ARG A 129 -3.92 -16.19 -4.10
N VAL A 130 -3.06 -15.64 -3.25
CA VAL A 130 -3.07 -14.27 -2.75
C VAL A 130 -1.63 -13.84 -2.66
N ARG A 131 -1.31 -12.72 -3.31
CA ARG A 131 0.02 -12.13 -3.28
C ARG A 131 0.08 -11.06 -2.18
N PRO A 132 1.20 -10.97 -1.45
CA PRO A 132 1.43 -9.86 -0.56
C PRO A 132 1.69 -8.57 -1.36
N ASP A 133 1.40 -7.42 -0.76
CA ASP A 133 1.58 -6.13 -1.45
C ASP A 133 3.07 -5.74 -1.58
N VAL A 134 3.87 -6.02 -0.55
CA VAL A 134 5.34 -5.88 -0.54
C VAL A 134 5.95 -7.07 0.19
N VAL A 135 7.12 -7.53 -0.25
CA VAL A 135 7.91 -8.56 0.43
C VAL A 135 9.28 -8.01 0.77
N PHE A 136 9.66 -8.10 2.04
CA PHE A 136 11.02 -7.82 2.50
C PHE A 136 11.75 -9.11 2.81
N HIS A 137 12.98 -9.19 2.30
CA HIS A 137 13.94 -10.25 2.61
C HIS A 137 14.99 -9.67 3.55
N GLY A 138 15.00 -10.20 4.78
CA GLY A 138 16.07 -9.98 5.75
C GLY A 138 17.23 -10.96 5.51
N GLU A 139 18.06 -11.14 6.54
CA GLU A 139 19.16 -12.11 6.50
C GLU A 139 18.68 -13.55 6.70
N GLU A 140 17.79 -13.77 7.66
CA GLU A 140 17.31 -15.11 8.04
C GLU A 140 15.80 -15.28 7.89
N GLU A 141 15.09 -14.23 7.47
CA GLU A 141 13.63 -14.22 7.49
C GLU A 141 13.04 -13.38 6.35
N GLN A 142 11.75 -13.60 6.10
CA GLN A 142 10.94 -12.76 5.24
C GLN A 142 9.82 -12.12 6.06
N ILE A 143 9.55 -10.85 5.75
CA ILE A 143 8.37 -10.14 6.25
C ILE A 143 7.51 -9.75 5.05
N TRP A 144 6.26 -10.16 5.07
CA TRP A 144 5.26 -9.73 4.09
C TRP A 144 4.57 -8.48 4.60
N CYS A 145 4.18 -7.59 3.69
CA CYS A 145 3.46 -6.38 4.04
C CYS A 145 2.20 -6.22 3.20
N GLU A 146 1.15 -5.76 3.87
CA GLU A 146 -0.14 -5.42 3.31
C GLU A 146 -0.43 -3.94 3.54
N VAL A 147 -1.03 -3.28 2.56
CA VAL A 147 -1.54 -1.92 2.70
C VAL A 147 -3.05 -1.98 2.70
N LYS A 148 -3.68 -1.31 3.66
CA LYS A 148 -5.13 -1.20 3.77
C LYS A 148 -5.54 0.26 3.61
N VAL A 149 -6.46 0.54 2.69
CA VAL A 149 -6.89 1.92 2.37
C VAL A 149 -8.38 2.12 2.63
N ALA A 150 -9.27 1.26 2.13
CA ALA A 150 -10.68 1.25 2.54
C ALA A 150 -11.13 -0.15 2.98
N HIS A 151 -12.43 -0.31 3.26
CA HIS A 151 -13.03 -1.55 3.72
C HIS A 151 -12.99 -2.64 2.63
N ALA A 152 -11.85 -3.29 2.45
CA ALA A 152 -11.75 -4.60 1.82
C ALA A 152 -10.34 -5.19 1.98
N VAL A 153 -9.90 -5.41 3.22
CA VAL A 153 -9.23 -6.71 3.41
C VAL A 153 -10.36 -7.65 3.71
N ASP A 154 -10.84 -8.33 2.67
CA ASP A 154 -11.71 -9.48 2.81
C ASP A 154 -11.04 -10.41 3.85
N ASP A 155 -11.73 -10.80 4.92
CA ASP A 155 -11.16 -11.70 5.94
C ASP A 155 -10.58 -12.96 5.28
N THR A 156 -11.14 -13.33 4.13
CA THR A 156 -10.62 -14.32 3.19
C THR A 156 -9.16 -14.09 2.76
N LYS A 157 -8.75 -12.84 2.45
CA LYS A 157 -7.36 -12.49 2.11
C LYS A 157 -6.45 -12.71 3.32
N ARG A 158 -6.84 -12.23 4.51
CA ARG A 158 -6.06 -12.39 5.75
C ARG A 158 -5.84 -13.87 6.08
N SER A 159 -6.90 -14.67 6.08
CA SER A 159 -6.81 -16.10 6.38
C SER A 159 -5.92 -16.85 5.38
N ARG A 160 -5.98 -16.48 4.09
CA ARG A 160 -5.10 -17.07 3.07
C ARG A 160 -3.64 -16.68 3.29
N LEU A 161 -3.36 -15.42 3.63
CA LEU A 161 -2.00 -14.96 3.93
C LEU A 161 -1.42 -15.67 5.16
N GLN A 162 -2.22 -15.81 6.22
CA GLN A 162 -1.88 -16.58 7.43
C GLN A 162 -1.52 -18.05 7.10
N GLY A 163 -2.19 -18.65 6.12
CA GLY A 163 -1.93 -20.02 5.67
C GLY A 163 -0.51 -20.25 5.13
N TYR A 164 0.18 -19.21 4.63
CA TYR A 164 1.57 -19.34 4.18
C TYR A 164 2.59 -19.36 5.32
N ARG A 165 2.15 -19.06 6.56
CA ARG A 165 2.99 -19.05 7.77
C ARG A 165 4.22 -18.14 7.65
N VAL A 166 4.07 -16.98 6.99
CA VAL A 166 5.08 -15.91 6.93
C VAL A 166 4.58 -14.71 7.72
N SER A 167 5.41 -14.15 8.60
CA SER A 167 5.06 -12.96 9.38
C SER A 167 4.62 -11.83 8.45
N THR A 168 3.41 -11.33 8.68
CA THR A 168 2.72 -10.39 7.79
C THR A 168 2.32 -9.15 8.57
N LEU A 169 2.84 -8.00 8.15
CA LEU A 169 2.61 -6.68 8.71
C LEU A 169 1.57 -5.92 7.86
N GLU A 170 0.59 -5.28 8.47
CA GLU A 170 -0.35 -4.40 7.77
C GLU A 170 -0.04 -2.93 8.10
N PHE A 171 -0.13 -2.10 7.07
CA PHE A 171 -0.15 -0.64 7.13
C PHE A 171 -1.59 -0.14 6.90
N ASP A 172 -2.28 0.28 7.96
CA ASP A 172 -3.66 0.78 7.90
C ASP A 172 -3.70 2.28 7.60
N LEU A 173 -3.91 2.62 6.33
CA LEU A 173 -4.09 3.98 5.83
C LEU A 173 -5.57 4.40 5.80
N SER A 174 -6.50 3.64 6.39
CA SER A 174 -7.93 3.94 6.28
C SER A 174 -8.33 5.26 6.90
N GLN A 175 -7.67 5.68 7.98
CA GLN A 175 -7.91 7.00 8.58
C GLN A 175 -7.40 8.12 7.68
N MET A 176 -6.21 7.95 7.08
CA MET A 176 -5.67 8.91 6.11
C MET A 176 -6.60 9.00 4.88
N TYR A 177 -7.09 7.86 4.39
CA TYR A 177 -8.03 7.85 3.25
C TYR A 177 -9.34 8.55 3.56
N ARG A 178 -9.89 8.40 4.78
CA ARG A 178 -11.09 9.11 5.22
C ARG A 178 -10.88 10.61 5.38
N SER A 179 -9.70 11.05 5.83
CA SER A 179 -9.42 12.49 6.01
C SER A 179 -9.41 13.25 4.69
N GLY A 180 -9.05 12.58 3.59
CA GLY A 180 -9.10 13.17 2.25
C GLY A 180 -7.95 14.12 1.93
N ASP A 181 -7.02 14.33 2.85
CA ASP A 181 -5.91 15.28 2.75
C ASP A 181 -4.57 14.56 2.93
N TRP A 182 -4.03 14.10 1.80
CA TRP A 182 -2.71 13.48 1.73
C TRP A 182 -2.01 13.89 0.46
N ASN A 183 -0.72 13.69 0.47
CA ASN A 183 0.16 13.89 -0.66
C ASN A 183 1.41 13.01 -0.47
N LEU A 184 2.33 12.99 -1.42
CA LEU A 184 3.45 12.02 -1.35
C LEU A 184 4.28 12.20 -0.07
N THR A 185 4.53 13.45 0.31
CA THR A 185 5.32 13.81 1.50
C THR A 185 4.62 13.38 2.79
N THR A 186 3.33 13.66 2.93
CA THR A 186 2.59 13.29 4.15
C THR A 186 2.38 11.78 4.24
N LEU A 187 2.16 11.11 3.10
CA LEU A 187 2.08 9.66 3.03
C LEU A 187 3.41 9.01 3.44
N GLU A 188 4.53 9.47 2.88
CA GLU A 188 5.85 8.95 3.21
C GLU A 188 6.17 9.15 4.69
N LEU A 189 5.89 10.34 5.23
CA LEU A 189 6.09 10.64 6.65
C LEU A 189 5.26 9.71 7.53
N SER A 190 3.95 9.59 7.30
CA SER A 190 3.08 8.69 8.07
C SER A 190 3.56 7.24 7.99
N LEU A 191 3.87 6.74 6.80
CA LEU A 191 4.39 5.37 6.63
C LEU A 191 5.67 5.15 7.43
N ARG A 192 6.57 6.14 7.51
CA ARG A 192 7.86 6.04 8.20
C ARG A 192 7.76 6.18 9.72
N THR A 193 6.93 7.10 10.22
CA THR A 193 6.98 7.54 11.63
C THR A 193 5.74 7.18 12.44
N ASP A 194 4.60 6.95 11.81
CA ASP A 194 3.39 6.59 12.54
C ASP A 194 3.37 5.08 12.80
N MET A 195 3.63 4.70 14.05
CA MET A 195 3.59 3.30 14.47
C MET A 195 2.16 2.81 14.71
N SER A 196 1.18 3.71 14.86
CA SER A 196 -0.22 3.34 15.12
C SER A 196 -0.90 2.72 13.90
N ILE A 197 -0.37 2.97 12.70
CA ILE A 197 -0.86 2.37 11.46
C ILE A 197 -0.24 1.00 11.19
N ARG A 198 0.68 0.50 12.03
CA ARG A 198 1.37 -0.79 11.82
C ARG A 198 0.86 -1.84 12.79
N GLN A 199 0.41 -2.98 12.27
CA GLN A 199 -0.03 -4.10 13.09
C GLN A 199 0.31 -5.45 12.47
N TRP A 200 0.57 -6.44 13.31
CA TRP A 200 0.73 -7.81 12.86
C TRP A 200 -0.62 -8.38 12.43
N VAL A 201 -0.75 -8.77 11.16
CA VAL A 201 -1.85 -9.63 10.68
C VAL A 201 -1.60 -11.07 11.11
N PHE A 202 -0.32 -11.44 11.13
CA PHE A 202 0.17 -12.74 11.54
C PHE A 202 1.63 -12.62 11.96
N HIS A 203 2.01 -13.33 13.02
CA HIS A 203 3.40 -13.47 13.39
C HIS A 203 3.71 -14.93 13.72
N VAL A 204 4.79 -15.48 13.14
CA VAL A 204 5.15 -16.91 13.30
C VAL A 204 5.38 -17.31 14.77
N GLY A 205 5.87 -16.37 15.58
CA GLY A 205 6.12 -16.58 17.01
C GLY A 205 4.88 -16.47 17.91
N GLU A 206 3.70 -16.13 17.38
CA GLU A 206 2.51 -15.90 18.21
C GLU A 206 2.04 -17.17 18.93
N GLU A 207 1.92 -18.29 18.21
CA GLU A 207 1.49 -19.58 18.77
C GLU A 207 2.45 -20.06 19.87
N GLN A 208 3.76 -19.98 19.62
CA GLN A 208 4.77 -20.33 20.61
C GLN A 208 4.70 -19.43 21.85
N LEU A 209 4.44 -18.13 21.67
CA LEU A 209 4.32 -17.19 22.77
C LEU A 209 3.06 -17.50 23.60
N ARG A 210 1.93 -17.83 22.96
CA ARG A 210 0.70 -18.30 23.64
C ARG A 210 0.98 -19.54 24.49
N HIS A 211 1.65 -20.56 23.95
CA HIS A 211 1.98 -21.77 24.71
C HIS A 211 2.88 -21.55 25.94
N ARG A 212 3.58 -20.42 26.03
CA ARG A 212 4.40 -20.04 27.19
C ARG A 212 3.62 -19.26 28.25
N LEU A 213 2.40 -18.79 27.92
CA LEU A 213 1.45 -18.14 28.83
C LEU A 213 0.55 -19.16 29.51
#